data_AF-A0A9E4FMS8-F1
#
_entry.id   AF-A0A9E4FMS8-F1
#
_cell.length_a   1.000
_cell.length_b   1.000
_cell.length_c   1.000
_cell.angle_alpha   90.00
_cell.angle_beta   90.00
_cell.angle_gamma   90.00
#
_symmetry.space_group_name_H-M   'P 1'
#
loop_
_entity.id
_entity.type
_entity.pdbx_description
1 polymer ?
#
loop_
_entity_poly.entity_id
_entity_poly.type
_entity_poly.pdbx_seq_one_letter_code
_entity_poly.pdbx_strand_id
1 'polypeptide(L)'
;MVQIREATAKLRMLLAEIRGREEQMDATIRQFNTQLARLPRQAAYSRTSLDAALSSMNEVQERLDYAKAAREHLLAIKQQATAELEALQITQQVEAAKEALRQLESKQSSQGPLDEAEQREVRKLEGFIAEYSKVAERAITASLDDR
;
A
#
# COMPACT_ATOMS: atom_id res chain seq x y z
N MET A 1 9.28 -11.13 -16.27
CA MET A 1 8.26 -11.89 -15.51
C MET A 1 8.71 -12.31 -14.10
N VAL A 2 9.83 -13.03 -13.92
CA VAL A 2 10.28 -13.49 -12.58
C VAL A 2 10.52 -12.33 -11.62
N GLN A 3 11.19 -11.26 -12.07
CA GLN A 3 11.47 -10.07 -11.26
C GLN A 3 10.20 -9.32 -10.80
N ILE A 4 9.18 -9.19 -11.66
CA ILE A 4 7.90 -8.54 -11.29
C ILE A 4 7.14 -9.38 -10.26
N ARG A 5 7.11 -10.70 -10.44
CA ARG A 5 6.46 -11.61 -9.48
C ARG A 5 7.17 -11.60 -8.13
N GLU A 6 8.50 -11.55 -8.13
CA GLU A 6 9.30 -11.45 -6.91
C GLU A 6 9.08 -10.11 -6.19
N ALA A 7 9.09 -8.99 -6.91
CA ALA A 7 8.78 -7.66 -6.37
C ALA A 7 7.36 -7.60 -5.79
N THR A 8 6.38 -8.15 -6.50
CA THR A 8 4.98 -8.28 -6.04
C THR A 8 4.89 -9.08 -4.74
N ALA A 9 5.59 -10.21 -4.64
CA ALA A 9 5.62 -11.03 -3.43
C ALA A 9 6.26 -10.29 -2.24
N LYS A 10 7.38 -9.59 -2.49
CA LYS A 10 8.04 -8.74 -1.49
C LYS A 10 7.12 -7.64 -0.96
N LEU A 11 6.44 -6.91 -1.85
CA LEU A 11 5.49 -5.86 -1.45
C LEU A 11 4.30 -6.40 -0.66
N ARG A 12 3.76 -7.56 -1.05
CA ARG A 12 2.67 -8.22 -0.29
C ARG A 12 3.13 -8.63 1.11
N MET A 13 4.34 -9.16 1.24
CA MET A 13 4.92 -9.53 2.54
C MET A 13 5.14 -8.28 3.40
N LEU A 14 5.70 -7.21 2.82
CA LEU A 14 5.87 -5.93 3.50
C LEU A 14 4.52 -5.36 4.00
N LEU A 15 3.48 -5.36 3.16
CA LEU A 15 2.16 -4.88 3.56
C LEU A 15 1.53 -5.72 4.68
N ALA A 16 1.77 -7.03 4.69
CA ALA A 16 1.34 -7.90 5.78
C ALA A 16 2.06 -7.58 7.10
N GLU A 17 3.38 -7.34 7.04
CA GLU A 17 4.17 -6.90 8.20
C GLU A 17 3.69 -5.54 8.72
N ILE A 18 3.48 -4.58 7.82
CA ILE A 18 2.95 -3.26 8.13
C ILE A 18 1.62 -3.37 8.89
N ARG A 19 0.70 -4.21 8.42
CA ARG A 19 -0.61 -4.38 9.07
C ARG A 19 -0.48 -4.86 10.52
N GLY A 20 0.37 -5.85 10.77
CA GLY A 20 0.62 -6.31 12.15
C GLY A 20 1.22 -5.20 13.03
N ARG A 21 2.10 -4.39 12.45
CA ARG A 21 2.75 -3.27 13.15
C ARG A 21 1.79 -2.09 13.41
N GLU A 22 0.85 -1.82 12.51
CA GLU A 22 -0.22 -0.84 12.71
C GLU A 22 -1.10 -1.21 13.90
N GLU A 23 -1.57 -2.46 13.96
CA GLU A 23 -2.41 -2.95 15.06
C GLU A 23 -1.70 -2.84 16.42
N GLN A 24 -0.40 -3.18 16.44
CA GLN A 24 0.44 -3.04 17.62
C GLN A 24 0.60 -1.57 18.04
N MET A 25 0.95 -0.68 17.11
CA MET A 25 1.13 0.75 17.39
C MET A 25 -0.17 1.40 17.89
N ASP A 26 -1.30 1.05 17.28
CA ASP A 26 -2.62 1.52 17.70
C ASP A 26 -2.95 1.09 19.14
N ALA A 27 -2.61 -0.16 19.50
CA ALA A 27 -2.77 -0.64 20.86
C ALA A 27 -1.88 0.13 21.85
N THR A 28 -0.61 0.35 21.51
CA THR A 28 0.33 1.13 22.32
C THR A 28 -0.12 2.58 22.51
N ILE A 29 -0.57 3.25 21.45
CA ILE A 29 -1.10 4.63 21.51
C ILE A 29 -2.31 4.69 22.43
N ARG A 30 -3.27 3.76 22.30
CA ARG A 30 -4.45 3.68 23.20
C ARG A 30 -4.05 3.47 24.66
N GLN A 31 -3.04 2.61 24.90
CA GLN A 31 -2.52 2.35 26.23
C GLN A 31 -1.92 3.61 26.86
N PHE A 32 -1.05 4.33 26.14
CA PHE A 32 -0.43 5.57 26.66
C PHE A 32 -1.44 6.68 26.90
N ASN A 33 -2.42 6.86 25.99
CA ASN A 33 -3.53 7.80 26.23
C ASN A 33 -4.30 7.46 27.53
N THR A 34 -4.56 6.17 27.76
CA THR A 34 -5.23 5.71 28.99
C THR A 34 -4.38 5.95 30.23
N GLN A 35 -3.05 5.77 30.14
CA GLN A 35 -2.14 6.05 31.24
C GLN A 35 -2.11 7.55 31.56
N LEU A 36 -1.93 8.41 30.57
CA LEU A 36 -1.97 9.87 30.73
C LEU A 36 -3.26 10.35 31.39
N ALA A 37 -4.41 9.82 30.96
CA ALA A 37 -5.71 10.19 31.54
C ALA A 37 -5.85 9.81 33.03
N ARG A 38 -5.10 8.81 33.51
CA ARG A 38 -5.16 8.32 34.91
C ARG A 38 -4.21 9.07 35.84
N LEU A 39 -3.10 9.60 35.33
CA LEU A 39 -2.05 10.23 36.14
C LEU A 39 -2.53 11.44 36.96
N PRO A 40 -3.37 12.37 36.45
CA PRO A 40 -3.88 13.48 37.26
C PRO A 40 -4.67 13.01 38.49
N ARG A 41 -5.47 11.95 38.33
CA ARG A 41 -6.23 11.36 39.45
C ARG A 41 -5.29 10.74 40.48
N GLN A 42 -4.18 10.13 40.04
CA GLN A 42 -3.17 9.63 40.96
C GLN A 42 -2.51 10.79 41.71
N ALA A 43 -2.13 11.87 41.04
CA ALA A 43 -1.55 13.05 41.72
C ALA A 43 -2.51 13.64 42.78
N ALA A 44 -3.81 13.68 42.48
CA ALA A 44 -4.82 14.26 43.38
C ALA A 44 -5.17 13.39 44.60
N TYR A 45 -5.13 12.06 44.46
CA TYR A 45 -5.68 11.15 45.47
C TYR A 45 -4.69 10.10 46.01
N SER A 46 -3.46 10.03 45.47
CA SER A 46 -2.42 9.11 45.94
C SER A 46 -1.35 9.83 46.75
N ARG A 47 -0.42 9.07 47.35
CA ARG A 47 0.76 9.61 48.06
C ARG A 47 1.90 10.05 47.12
N THR A 48 1.70 10.02 45.80
CA THR A 48 2.70 10.46 44.83
C THR A 48 2.83 11.98 44.89
N SER A 49 4.06 12.50 44.96
CA SER A 49 4.28 13.95 44.92
C SER A 49 3.89 14.53 43.55
N LEU A 50 3.55 15.82 43.52
CA LEU A 50 3.25 16.52 42.27
C LEU A 50 4.39 16.39 41.25
N ASP A 51 5.64 16.57 41.69
CA ASP A 51 6.82 16.45 40.82
C ASP A 51 6.97 15.05 40.22
N ALA A 52 6.74 14.01 41.02
CA ALA A 52 6.77 12.64 40.53
C ALA A 52 5.65 12.38 39.51
N ALA A 53 4.45 12.90 39.75
CA ALA A 53 3.34 12.78 38.81
C ALA A 53 3.62 13.52 37.49
N LEU A 54 4.13 14.75 37.55
CA LEU A 54 4.52 15.53 36.35
C LEU A 54 5.63 14.84 35.57
N SER A 55 6.64 14.30 36.26
CA SER A 55 7.70 13.52 35.61
C SER A 55 7.14 12.29 34.88
N SER A 56 6.24 11.54 35.50
CA SER A 56 5.58 10.40 34.85
C SER A 56 4.70 10.81 33.68
N MET A 57 4.01 11.96 33.78
CA MET A 57 3.20 12.48 32.68
C MET A 57 4.06 12.84 31.46
N ASN A 58 5.18 13.53 31.68
CA ASN A 58 6.11 13.88 30.61
C ASN A 58 6.68 12.64 29.93
N GLU A 59 7.11 11.64 30.70
CA GLU A 59 7.64 10.39 30.14
C GLU A 59 6.61 9.64 29.29
N VAL A 60 5.36 9.53 29.75
CA VAL A 60 4.31 8.88 28.96
C VAL A 60 3.95 9.70 27.73
N GLN A 61 3.97 11.03 27.82
CA GLN A 61 3.73 11.93 26.70
C GLN A 61 4.80 11.79 25.61
N GLU A 62 6.08 11.79 25.98
CA GLU A 62 7.19 11.59 25.03
C GLU A 62 7.08 10.24 24.31
N ARG A 63 6.76 9.17 25.04
CA ARG A 63 6.55 7.84 24.44
C ARG A 63 5.33 7.80 23.52
N LEU A 64 4.25 8.51 23.87
CA LEU A 64 3.05 8.63 23.05
C LEU A 64 3.36 9.36 21.74
N ASP A 65 4.09 10.47 21.80
CA ASP A 65 4.40 11.28 20.63
C ASP A 65 5.36 10.54 19.69
N TYR A 66 6.34 9.83 20.25
CA TYR A 66 7.18 8.91 19.48
C TYR A 66 6.35 7.83 18.77
N ALA A 67 5.41 7.19 19.47
CA ALA A 67 4.56 6.16 18.89
C ALA A 67 3.66 6.70 17.77
N LYS A 68 3.13 7.92 17.91
CA LYS A 68 2.33 8.59 16.88
C LYS A 68 3.17 8.92 15.64
N ALA A 69 4.35 9.51 15.82
CA ALA A 69 5.25 9.83 14.71
C ALA A 69 5.66 8.57 13.93
N ALA A 70 6.03 7.50 14.65
CA ALA A 70 6.36 6.23 14.04
C ALA A 70 5.19 5.62 13.25
N ARG A 71 3.95 5.80 13.73
CA ARG A 71 2.73 5.38 13.03
C ARG A 71 2.48 6.20 11.76
N GLU A 72 2.72 7.50 11.78
CA GLU A 72 2.61 8.35 10.59
C GLU A 72 3.61 7.93 9.51
N HIS A 73 4.87 7.65 9.90
CA HIS A 73 5.87 7.11 8.99
C HIS A 73 5.44 5.74 8.41
N LEU A 74 4.88 4.87 9.25
CA LEU A 74 4.38 3.56 8.80
C LEU A 74 3.26 3.71 7.77
N LEU A 75 2.34 4.67 7.97
CA LEU A 75 1.27 4.98 7.01
C LEU A 75 1.83 5.49 5.68
N ALA A 76 2.84 6.35 5.69
CA ALA A 76 3.48 6.82 4.46
C ALA A 76 4.11 5.66 3.67
N ILE A 77 4.83 4.76 4.36
CA ILE A 77 5.41 3.56 3.76
C ILE A 77 4.31 2.66 3.17
N LYS A 78 3.20 2.47 3.90
CA LYS A 78 2.05 1.67 3.44
C LYS A 78 1.41 2.24 2.18
N GLN A 79 1.23 3.55 2.11
CA GLN A 79 0.65 4.21 0.95
C GLN A 79 1.53 3.99 -0.28
N GLN A 80 2.84 4.17 -0.13
CA GLN A 80 3.78 3.97 -1.23
C GLN A 80 3.86 2.50 -1.67
N ALA A 81 3.93 1.56 -0.73
CA ALA A 81 3.97 0.13 -1.04
C ALA A 81 2.67 -0.36 -1.71
N THR A 82 1.51 0.18 -1.32
CA THR A 82 0.21 -0.11 -1.96
C THR A 82 0.20 0.40 -3.40
N ALA A 83 0.60 1.65 -3.63
CA ALA A 83 0.64 2.24 -4.98
C ALA A 83 1.59 1.48 -5.91
N GLU A 84 2.77 1.09 -5.42
CA GLU A 84 3.72 0.30 -6.20
C GLU A 84 3.18 -1.10 -6.52
N LEU A 85 2.51 -1.74 -5.57
CA LEU A 85 1.89 -3.05 -5.77
C LEU A 85 0.79 -2.99 -6.85
N GLU A 86 -0.04 -1.95 -6.83
CA GLU A 86 -1.08 -1.72 -7.84
C GLU A 86 -0.46 -1.52 -9.23
N ALA A 87 0.58 -0.68 -9.34
CA ALA A 87 1.29 -0.45 -10.59
C ALA A 87 1.90 -1.74 -11.18
N LEU A 88 2.51 -2.58 -10.34
CA LEU A 88 3.07 -3.87 -10.78
C LEU A 88 1.99 -4.85 -11.22
N GLN A 89 0.84 -4.89 -10.55
CA GLN A 89 -0.28 -5.75 -10.92
C GLN A 89 -0.88 -5.34 -12.26
N ILE A 90 -1.06 -4.04 -12.50
CA ILE A 90 -1.50 -3.50 -13.80
C ILE A 90 -0.51 -3.90 -14.89
N THR A 91 0.79 -3.71 -14.65
CA THR A 91 1.84 -4.10 -15.60
C THR A 91 1.76 -5.58 -15.94
N GLN A 92 1.54 -6.43 -14.94
CA GLN A 92 1.39 -7.88 -15.14
C GLN A 92 0.16 -8.22 -15.99
N GLN A 93 -0.98 -7.55 -15.77
CA GLN A 93 -2.20 -7.74 -16.55
C GLN A 93 -2.02 -7.31 -18.01
N VAL A 94 -1.35 -6.18 -18.25
CA VAL A 94 -1.06 -5.68 -19.60
C VAL A 94 -0.14 -6.66 -20.35
N GLU A 95 0.92 -7.16 -19.70
CA GLU A 95 1.80 -8.14 -20.34
C GLU A 95 1.07 -9.47 -20.63
N ALA A 96 0.19 -9.92 -19.74
CA ALA A 96 -0.65 -11.09 -19.99
C ALA A 96 -1.62 -10.87 -21.17
N ALA A 97 -2.22 -9.68 -21.28
CA ALA A 97 -3.08 -9.32 -22.41
C ALA A 97 -2.31 -9.30 -23.74
N LYS A 98 -1.08 -8.77 -23.75
CA LYS A 98 -0.19 -8.79 -24.93
C LYS A 98 0.20 -10.22 -25.32
N GLU A 99 0.52 -11.08 -24.35
CA GLU A 99 0.82 -12.49 -24.62
C GLU A 99 -0.37 -13.22 -25.23
N ALA A 100 -1.58 -13.02 -24.69
CA ALA A 100 -2.81 -13.60 -25.24
C ALA A 100 -3.10 -13.11 -26.68
N LEU A 101 -2.89 -11.83 -26.93
CA LEU A 101 -3.05 -11.25 -28.27
C LEU A 101 -2.06 -11.85 -29.28
N ARG A 102 -0.78 -11.96 -28.91
CA ARG A 102 0.23 -12.64 -29.76
C ARG A 102 -0.11 -14.09 -30.05
N GLN A 103 -0.69 -14.81 -29.09
CA GLN A 103 -1.14 -16.18 -29.30
C GLN A 103 -2.26 -16.24 -30.34
N LEU A 104 -3.25 -15.34 -30.25
CA LEU A 104 -4.34 -15.25 -31.23
C LEU A 104 -3.83 -14.85 -32.62
N GLU A 105 -2.91 -13.89 -32.72
CA GLU A 105 -2.26 -13.52 -33.99
C GLU A 105 -1.48 -14.69 -34.61
N SER A 106 -0.77 -15.44 -33.78
CA SER A 106 -0.04 -16.64 -34.22
C SER A 106 -0.98 -17.73 -34.73
N LYS A 107 -2.15 -17.88 -34.09
CA LYS A 107 -3.20 -18.81 -34.50
C LYS A 107 -3.81 -18.40 -35.83
N GLN A 108 -4.12 -17.11 -35.99
CA GLN A 108 -4.62 -16.55 -37.25
C GLN A 108 -3.66 -16.80 -38.42
N SER A 109 -2.36 -16.64 -38.15
CA SER A 109 -1.31 -16.81 -39.16
C SER A 109 -1.08 -18.27 -39.55
N SER A 110 -1.30 -19.21 -38.62
CA SER A 110 -0.99 -20.65 -38.82
C SER A 110 -2.21 -21.52 -39.16
N GLN A 111 -3.40 -21.17 -38.68
CA GLN A 111 -4.63 -21.96 -38.81
C GLN A 111 -5.70 -21.30 -39.68
N GLY A 112 -5.46 -20.08 -40.17
CA GLY A 112 -6.40 -19.33 -40.99
C GLY A 112 -7.25 -18.33 -40.18
N PRO A 113 -8.32 -17.77 -40.77
CA PRO A 113 -9.10 -16.70 -40.16
C PRO A 113 -9.64 -17.08 -38.78
N LEU A 114 -9.50 -16.17 -37.81
CA LEU A 114 -10.09 -16.31 -36.47
C LEU A 114 -11.62 -16.33 -36.55
N ASP A 115 -12.25 -17.08 -35.64
CA ASP A 115 -13.71 -17.07 -35.53
C ASP A 115 -14.25 -15.75 -34.94
N GLU A 116 -15.57 -15.54 -34.98
CA GLU A 116 -16.16 -14.31 -34.44
C GLU A 116 -15.91 -14.10 -32.95
N ALA A 117 -15.75 -15.18 -32.17
CA ALA A 117 -15.52 -15.08 -30.73
C ALA A 117 -14.08 -14.63 -30.44
N GLU A 118 -13.12 -15.19 -31.15
CA GLU A 118 -11.70 -14.83 -31.12
C GLU A 118 -11.48 -13.40 -31.62
N GLN A 119 -12.18 -12.98 -32.68
CA GLN A 119 -12.13 -11.58 -33.15
C GLN A 119 -12.75 -10.58 -32.15
N ARG A 120 -13.73 -11.01 -31.34
CA ARG A 120 -14.24 -10.19 -30.22
C ARG A 120 -13.23 -10.11 -29.09
N GLU A 121 -12.53 -11.21 -28.81
CA GLU A 121 -11.50 -11.25 -27.77
C GLU A 121 -10.29 -10.39 -28.14
N VAL A 122 -9.82 -10.43 -29.38
CA VAL A 122 -8.76 -9.53 -29.88
C VAL A 122 -9.14 -8.06 -29.62
N ARG A 123 -10.35 -7.65 -30.02
CA ARG A 123 -10.83 -6.26 -29.81
C ARG A 123 -10.90 -5.88 -28.33
N LYS A 124 -11.27 -6.81 -27.45
CA LYS A 124 -11.26 -6.57 -25.99
C LYS A 124 -9.84 -6.38 -25.46
N LEU A 125 -8.91 -7.25 -25.86
CA LEU A 125 -7.52 -7.18 -25.43
C LEU A 125 -6.83 -5.91 -25.95
N GLU A 126 -7.07 -5.52 -27.20
CA GLU A 126 -6.61 -4.25 -27.77
C GLU A 126 -7.16 -3.04 -27.01
N GLY A 127 -8.47 -3.04 -26.73
CA GLY A 127 -9.12 -2.00 -25.95
C GLY A 127 -8.52 -1.88 -24.54
N PHE A 128 -8.31 -3.01 -23.87
CA PHE A 128 -7.66 -3.07 -22.56
C PHE A 128 -6.23 -2.50 -22.60
N ILE A 129 -5.40 -2.94 -23.54
CA ILE A 129 -4.01 -2.45 -23.67
C ILE A 129 -3.99 -0.95 -23.97
N ALA A 130 -4.88 -0.46 -24.84
CA ALA A 130 -4.96 0.96 -25.19
C ALA A 130 -5.39 1.83 -24.00
N GLU A 131 -6.39 1.38 -23.24
CA GLU A 131 -6.86 2.08 -22.04
C GLU A 131 -5.76 2.19 -20.99
N TYR A 132 -5.07 1.09 -20.68
CA TYR A 132 -4.00 1.09 -19.69
C TYR A 132 -2.74 1.82 -20.16
N SER A 133 -2.45 1.84 -21.46
CA SER A 133 -1.37 2.66 -22.02
C SER A 133 -1.65 4.16 -21.82
N LYS A 134 -2.91 4.58 -22.00
CA LYS A 134 -3.36 5.96 -21.77
C LYS A 134 -3.34 6.34 -20.29
N VAL A 135 -3.67 5.41 -19.39
CA VAL A 135 -3.53 5.61 -17.95
C VAL A 135 -2.06 5.78 -17.56
N ALA A 136 -1.17 4.96 -18.10
CA ALA A 136 0.27 5.09 -17.87
C ALA A 136 0.82 6.44 -18.37
N GLU A 137 0.40 6.89 -19.55
CA GLU A 137 0.78 8.21 -20.10
C GLU A 137 0.32 9.37 -19.20
N ARG A 138 -0.91 9.31 -18.69
CA ARG A 138 -1.44 10.31 -17.75
C ARG A 138 -0.71 10.29 -16.41
N ALA A 139 -0.37 9.12 -15.89
CA ALA A 139 0.37 8.99 -14.64
C ALA A 139 1.78 9.60 -14.74
N ILE A 140 2.47 9.41 -15.88
CA ILE A 140 3.77 10.05 -16.15
C ILE A 140 3.62 11.56 -16.21
N THR A 141 2.61 12.06 -16.92
CA THR A 141 2.35 13.51 -17.06
C THR A 141 2.05 14.15 -15.71
N ALA A 142 1.19 13.54 -14.89
CA ALA A 142 0.87 14.03 -13.55
C ALA A 142 2.09 14.03 -12.61
N SER A 143 2.97 13.04 -12.70
CA SER A 143 4.21 12.99 -11.91
C SER A 143 5.25 14.03 -12.31
N LEU A 144 5.15 14.59 -13.53
CA LEU A 144 6.02 15.67 -14.00
C LEU A 144 5.52 17.04 -13.55
N ASP A 145 4.21 17.19 -13.33
CA ASP A 145 3.58 18.41 -12.83
C ASP A 145 3.72 18.59 -11.30
N ASP A 146 3.91 17.49 -10.54
CA ASP A 146 4.13 17.49 -9.08
C ASP A 146 5.61 17.73 -8.67
N ARG A 147 6.48 18.12 -9.62
CA ARG A 147 7.91 18.45 -9.40
C ARG A 147 8.20 19.93 -9.55
#